data_AF-A0A8C7KF48-F1
#
_entry.id   AF-A0A8C7KF48-F1
#
_cell.length_a   1.000
_cell.length_b   1.000
_cell.length_c   1.000
_cell.angle_alpha   90.00
_cell.angle_beta   90.00
_cell.angle_gamma   90.00
#
_symmetry.space_group_name_H-M   'P 1'
#
loop_
_entity.id
_entity.type
_entity.pdbx_description
1 polymer ?
#
loop_
_entity_poly.entity_id
_entity_poly.type
_entity_poly.pdbx_seq_one_letter_code
_entity_poly.pdbx_strand_id
1 'polypeptide(L)'
;MVWSTIWFGLCETPEPISTEVLGTIPPWIQSSLLRNGPGKFEFGNQHYNHWFDGMAMLHQFKIEDGKVTYYRSRFLQSDAYKKNSARDLIMVSEFGTVAMPDPCKNFFLNGNTFFGLLNHTLPSEATDNASVSFVKYKGDCFVTTETNYMYRVGPESLETRDKVQ
;
A
#
# COMPACT_ATOMS: atom_id res chain seq x y z
N MET A 1 20.29 -15.06 8.84
CA MET A 1 18.92 -14.66 9.22
C MET A 1 18.47 -13.60 8.20
N VAL A 2 17.91 -14.04 7.06
CA VAL A 2 17.67 -13.17 5.87
C VAL A 2 16.20 -12.73 5.77
N TRP A 3 15.30 -13.39 6.51
CA TRP A 3 13.85 -13.20 6.39
C TRP A 3 13.28 -12.05 7.21
N SER A 4 14.03 -11.51 8.19
CA SER A 4 13.56 -10.39 9.01
C SER A 4 13.45 -9.08 8.24
N THR A 5 14.13 -8.95 7.09
CA THR A 5 14.12 -7.72 6.30
C THR A 5 12.81 -7.44 5.59
N ILE A 6 11.95 -8.45 5.46
CA ILE A 6 10.62 -8.35 4.82
C ILE A 6 9.68 -7.45 5.64
N TRP A 7 9.97 -7.27 6.93
CA TRP A 7 9.18 -6.42 7.84
C TRP A 7 9.68 -4.98 7.93
N PHE A 8 10.82 -4.64 7.30
CA PHE A 8 11.31 -3.26 7.34
C PHE A 8 10.55 -2.38 6.34
N GLY A 9 10.27 -1.14 6.75
CA GLY A 9 9.73 -0.12 5.87
C GLY A 9 10.68 0.16 4.71
N LEU A 10 10.13 0.21 3.50
CA LEU A 10 10.83 0.58 2.29
C LEU A 10 10.65 2.07 2.00
N CYS A 11 11.68 2.69 1.45
CA CYS A 11 11.56 4.00 0.81
C CYS A 11 11.02 3.81 -0.60
N GLU A 12 10.12 4.69 -1.03
CA GLU A 12 9.72 4.74 -2.44
C GLU A 12 10.84 5.30 -3.31
N THR A 13 10.91 4.84 -4.55
CA THR A 13 11.81 5.38 -5.58
C THR A 13 10.95 5.79 -6.79
N PRO A 14 10.35 6.99 -6.77
CA PRO A 14 9.46 7.47 -7.83
C PRO A 14 10.21 7.70 -9.15
N GLU A 15 11.47 8.09 -9.02
CA GLU A 15 12.40 8.27 -10.14
C GLU A 15 13.00 6.90 -10.55
N PRO A 16 13.03 6.60 -11.86
CA PRO A 16 13.56 5.34 -12.34
C PRO A 16 15.05 5.18 -12.01
N ILE A 17 15.41 4.05 -11.40
CA ILE A 17 16.81 3.69 -11.10
C ILE A 17 17.30 2.59 -12.03
N SER A 18 18.58 2.65 -12.37
CA SER A 18 19.30 1.61 -13.09
C SER A 18 19.51 0.38 -12.20
N THR A 19 19.46 -0.81 -12.78
CA THR A 19 19.72 -2.07 -12.07
C THR A 19 20.80 -2.88 -12.77
N GLU A 20 21.67 -3.51 -11.99
CA GLU A 20 22.68 -4.43 -12.50
C GLU A 20 22.05 -5.80 -12.79
N VAL A 21 22.28 -6.33 -13.99
CA VAL A 21 21.79 -7.65 -14.40
C VAL A 21 22.93 -8.66 -14.31
N LEU A 22 22.78 -9.65 -13.45
CA LEU A 22 23.67 -10.81 -13.37
C LEU A 22 23.05 -11.98 -14.13
N GLY A 23 23.71 -12.43 -15.20
CA GLY A 23 23.21 -13.49 -16.09
C GLY A 23 22.68 -12.94 -17.42
N THR A 24 21.72 -13.63 -18.03
CA THR A 24 21.19 -13.27 -19.35
C THR A 24 19.67 -13.31 -19.34
N ILE A 25 19.03 -12.17 -19.61
CA ILE A 25 17.59 -12.08 -19.81
C ILE A 25 17.29 -12.43 -21.27
N PRO A 26 16.34 -13.35 -21.56
CA PRO A 26 15.99 -13.69 -22.92
C PRO A 26 15.51 -12.45 -23.71
N PRO A 27 16.00 -12.24 -24.95
CA PRO A 27 15.74 -11.01 -25.70
C PRO A 27 14.28 -10.86 -26.15
N TRP A 28 13.51 -11.94 -26.15
CA TRP A 28 12.07 -11.92 -26.47
C TRP A 28 11.22 -11.33 -25.33
N ILE A 29 11.79 -11.09 -24.15
CA ILE A 29 11.10 -10.44 -23.04
C ILE A 29 11.17 -8.92 -23.24
N GLN A 30 10.06 -8.33 -23.68
CA GLN A 30 9.88 -6.88 -23.80
C GLN A 30 8.60 -6.49 -23.05
N SER A 31 8.72 -6.27 -21.74
CA SER A 31 7.54 -6.05 -20.88
C SER A 31 7.87 -5.31 -19.59
N SER A 32 6.81 -4.85 -18.91
CA SER A 32 6.89 -4.28 -17.57
C SER A 32 6.35 -5.30 -16.56
N LEU A 33 7.20 -5.80 -15.66
CA LEU A 33 6.78 -6.64 -14.55
C LEU A 33 6.28 -5.75 -13.41
N LEU A 34 4.99 -5.85 -13.12
CA LEU A 34 4.33 -5.14 -12.03
C LEU A 34 4.15 -6.06 -10.83
N ARG A 35 4.58 -5.62 -9.65
CA ARG A 35 4.44 -6.35 -8.38
C ARG A 35 3.84 -5.43 -7.33
N ASN A 36 2.89 -5.96 -6.58
CA ASN A 36 2.26 -5.28 -5.45
C ASN A 36 2.61 -6.04 -4.18
N GLY A 37 2.71 -5.31 -3.07
CA GLY A 37 2.97 -5.87 -1.75
C GLY A 37 3.01 -4.79 -0.68
N PRO A 38 3.09 -5.20 0.60
CA PRO A 38 3.26 -4.28 1.71
C PRO A 38 4.68 -3.69 1.70
N GLY A 39 4.78 -2.35 1.75
CA GLY A 39 6.05 -1.62 1.76
C GLY A 39 6.28 -0.75 2.99
N LYS A 40 5.28 -0.55 3.85
CA LYS A 40 5.42 0.21 5.10
C LYS A 40 4.65 -0.45 6.23
N PHE A 41 5.38 -0.79 7.29
CA PHE A 41 4.86 -1.57 8.42
C PHE A 41 4.65 -0.73 9.71
N GLU A 42 4.97 0.56 9.67
CA GLU A 42 4.96 1.43 10.84
C GLU A 42 4.56 2.87 10.51
N PHE A 43 3.91 3.51 11.47
CA PHE A 43 3.59 4.94 11.48
C PHE A 43 3.85 5.50 12.87
N GLY A 44 4.76 6.47 12.98
CA GLY A 44 5.29 6.93 14.26
C GLY A 44 5.84 5.77 15.10
N ASN A 45 5.27 5.61 16.30
CA ASN A 45 5.63 4.53 17.23
C ASN A 45 4.69 3.31 17.14
N GLN A 46 3.76 3.27 16.18
CA GLN A 46 2.82 2.17 15.99
C GLN A 46 3.29 1.25 14.87
N HIS A 47 3.24 -0.05 15.13
CA HIS A 47 3.58 -1.10 14.17
C HIS A 47 2.34 -1.92 13.83
N TYR A 48 2.27 -2.37 12.58
CA TYR A 48 1.27 -3.35 12.18
C TYR A 48 1.59 -4.74 12.72
N ASN A 49 0.54 -5.48 13.11
CA ASN A 49 0.67 -6.81 13.71
C ASN A 49 0.65 -7.95 12.69
N HIS A 50 0.18 -7.69 11.47
CA HIS A 50 0.04 -8.70 10.42
C HIS A 50 0.71 -8.26 9.12
N TRP A 51 1.20 -9.23 8.34
CA TRP A 51 1.92 -8.96 7.10
C TRP A 51 1.06 -8.22 6.06
N PHE A 52 -0.23 -8.57 6.00
CA PHE A 52 -1.19 -7.95 5.07
C PHE A 52 -1.62 -6.53 5.45
N ASP A 53 -1.29 -6.06 6.66
CA ASP A 53 -1.68 -4.72 7.11
C ASP A 53 -0.71 -3.65 6.59
N GLY A 54 0.47 -4.03 6.11
CA GLY A 54 1.44 -3.09 5.57
C GLY A 54 0.87 -2.32 4.37
N MET A 55 1.23 -1.04 4.26
CA MET A 55 0.68 -0.17 3.21
C MET A 55 1.18 -0.60 1.83
N ALA A 56 0.28 -0.63 0.86
CA ALA A 56 0.56 -1.04 -0.50
C ALA A 56 1.66 -0.20 -1.16
N MET A 57 2.72 -0.89 -1.60
CA MET A 57 3.77 -0.34 -2.46
C MET A 57 3.74 -1.08 -3.81
N LEU A 58 3.69 -0.27 -4.86
CA LEU A 58 3.72 -0.73 -6.23
C LEU A 58 5.16 -0.73 -6.71
N HIS A 59 5.55 -1.80 -7.40
CA HIS A 59 6.88 -1.98 -7.98
C HIS A 59 6.76 -2.25 -9.48
N GLN A 60 7.64 -1.64 -10.27
CA GLN A 60 7.76 -1.90 -11.70
C GLN A 60 9.21 -2.19 -12.06
N PHE A 61 9.42 -3.27 -12.82
CA PHE A 61 10.67 -3.56 -13.50
C PHE A 61 10.41 -3.53 -14.99
N LYS A 62 11.00 -2.57 -15.69
CA LYS A 62 10.90 -2.46 -17.15
C LYS A 62 12.02 -3.28 -17.78
N ILE A 63 11.67 -4.24 -18.62
CA ILE A 63 12.61 -5.19 -19.24
C ILE A 63 12.52 -5.05 -20.75
N GLU A 64 13.64 -4.68 -21.38
CA GLU A 64 13.78 -4.53 -22.83
C GLU A 64 15.21 -4.91 -23.24
N ASP A 65 15.36 -5.52 -24.42
CA ASP A 65 16.65 -5.86 -25.04
C ASP A 65 17.64 -6.60 -24.13
N GLY A 66 17.12 -7.56 -23.35
CA GLY A 66 17.91 -8.37 -22.44
C GLY A 66 18.42 -7.62 -21.20
N LYS A 67 17.89 -6.42 -20.92
CA LYS A 67 18.24 -5.59 -19.76
C LYS A 67 16.99 -5.19 -18.99
N VAL A 68 17.16 -4.93 -17.69
CA VAL A 68 16.19 -4.17 -16.92
C VAL A 68 16.54 -2.70 -17.13
N THR A 69 15.73 -1.97 -17.90
CA THR A 69 16.01 -0.58 -18.27
C THR A 69 15.89 0.35 -17.08
N TYR A 70 14.90 0.10 -16.23
CA TYR A 70 14.74 0.78 -14.95
C TYR A 70 13.84 0.02 -13.98
N TYR A 71 14.05 0.29 -12.70
CA TYR A 71 13.16 -0.03 -11.59
C TYR A 71 12.52 1.24 -11.03
N ARG A 72 11.27 1.15 -10.60
CA ARG A 72 10.62 2.20 -9.80
C ARG A 72 9.66 1.60 -8.79
N SER A 73 9.42 2.35 -7.72
CA SER A 73 8.39 2.03 -6.73
C SER A 73 7.67 3.27 -6.25
N ARG A 74 6.38 3.13 -5.94
CA ARG A 74 5.55 4.20 -5.37
C ARG A 74 4.57 3.62 -4.37
N PHE A 75 4.32 4.34 -3.28
CA PHE A 75 3.21 3.98 -2.40
C PHE A 75 1.88 4.27 -3.08
N LEU A 76 0.92 3.37 -2.88
CA LEU A 76 -0.46 3.60 -3.29
C LEU A 76 -1.04 4.74 -2.45
N GLN A 77 -1.57 5.77 -3.11
CA GLN A 77 -2.15 6.94 -2.46
C GLN A 77 -3.61 6.67 -2.04
N SER A 78 -3.83 5.57 -1.30
CA SER A 78 -5.12 5.20 -0.74
C SER A 78 -5.56 6.14 0.38
N ASP A 79 -6.85 6.12 0.75
CA ASP A 79 -7.33 6.96 1.84
C ASP A 79 -6.73 6.48 3.18
N ALA A 80 -6.53 5.18 3.36
CA ALA A 80 -5.80 4.63 4.51
C ALA A 80 -4.36 5.18 4.58
N TYR A 81 -3.60 5.12 3.48
CA TYR A 81 -2.22 5.62 3.46
C TYR A 81 -2.14 7.13 3.75
N LYS A 82 -3.04 7.93 3.14
CA LYS A 82 -3.10 9.38 3.37
C LYS A 82 -3.48 9.73 4.80
N LYS A 83 -4.50 9.08 5.37
CA LYS A 83 -4.95 9.31 6.75
C LYS A 83 -3.85 8.96 7.75
N ASN A 84 -3.16 7.83 7.53
CA ASN A 84 -2.09 7.37 8.40
C ASN A 84 -0.86 8.28 8.30
N SER A 85 -0.47 8.66 7.08
CA SER A 85 0.68 9.56 6.84
C SER A 85 0.45 10.97 7.37
N ALA A 86 -0.78 11.50 7.29
CA ALA A 86 -1.08 12.85 7.74
C ALA A 86 -1.02 13.03 9.27
N ARG A 87 -1.23 11.94 10.03
CA ARG A 87 -1.22 11.98 11.50
C ARG A 87 -0.03 11.24 12.12
N ASP A 88 0.76 10.56 11.29
CA ASP A 88 1.83 9.64 11.71
C ASP A 88 1.35 8.60 12.74
N LEU A 89 0.13 8.07 12.52
CA LEU A 89 -0.56 7.12 13.40
C LEU A 89 -1.42 6.17 12.54
N ILE A 90 -1.65 4.94 13.03
CA ILE A 90 -2.58 3.99 12.37
C ILE A 90 -4.03 4.42 12.69
N MET A 91 -4.67 5.05 11.71
CA MET A 91 -6.01 5.66 11.82
C MET A 91 -7.11 4.80 11.18
N VAL A 92 -6.73 3.85 10.33
CA VAL A 92 -7.64 2.93 9.64
C VAL A 92 -7.33 1.51 10.09
N SER A 93 -8.37 0.75 10.46
CA SER A 93 -8.23 -0.65 10.82
C SER A 93 -7.97 -1.49 9.57
N GLU A 94 -6.95 -2.34 9.65
CA GLU A 94 -6.57 -3.28 8.60
C GLU A 94 -6.99 -4.71 9.00
N PHE A 95 -6.48 -5.73 8.29
CA PHE A 95 -6.86 -7.12 8.50
C PHE A 95 -6.59 -7.63 9.93
N GLY A 96 -5.40 -7.38 10.47
CA GLY A 96 -4.96 -7.87 11.78
C GLY A 96 -4.69 -6.76 12.81
N THR A 97 -4.86 -5.49 12.44
CA THR A 97 -4.54 -4.34 13.30
C THR A 97 -5.72 -3.40 13.39
N VAL A 98 -6.26 -3.24 14.61
CA VAL A 98 -7.34 -2.30 14.89
C VAL A 98 -6.74 -0.91 15.09
N ALA A 99 -7.29 0.10 14.40
CA ALA A 99 -6.89 1.48 14.59
C ALA A 99 -7.16 1.93 16.03
N MET A 100 -6.17 2.55 16.66
CA MET A 100 -6.33 3.11 18.00
C MET A 100 -7.16 4.40 17.95
N PRO A 101 -8.12 4.60 18.87
CA PRO A 101 -8.85 5.84 18.96
C PRO A 101 -7.92 7.00 19.37
N ASP A 102 -8.10 8.14 18.71
CA ASP A 102 -7.32 9.36 18.90
C ASP A 102 -7.31 9.80 20.38
N PRO A 103 -6.15 9.82 21.06
CA PRO A 103 -6.07 10.11 22.49
C PRO A 103 -6.54 11.53 22.82
N CYS A 104 -6.43 12.48 21.88
CA CYS A 104 -6.87 13.86 22.08
C CYS A 104 -8.40 14.01 22.03
N LYS A 105 -9.13 13.06 21.43
CA LYS A 105 -10.59 13.04 21.46
C LYS A 105 -11.16 12.58 22.80
N ASN A 106 -10.34 11.99 23.67
CA ASN A 106 -10.78 11.53 24.99
C ASN A 106 -10.85 12.65 26.06
N PHE A 107 -10.29 13.83 25.81
CA PHE A 107 -10.19 14.88 26.86
C PHE A 107 -11.40 15.83 26.93
N PHE A 108 -12.27 15.87 25.90
CA PHE A 108 -13.47 16.72 25.85
C PHE A 108 -14.74 15.89 25.64
N LEU A 109 -15.07 14.99 26.59
CA LEU A 109 -16.26 14.13 26.47
C LEU A 109 -17.12 14.15 27.73
N ASN A 110 -17.99 15.16 27.80
CA ASN A 110 -19.24 15.08 28.55
C ASN A 110 -20.26 14.24 27.76
N GLY A 111 -20.89 13.25 28.41
CA GLY A 111 -22.20 12.67 28.06
C GLY A 111 -22.36 11.76 26.83
N ASN A 112 -21.58 11.94 25.76
CA ASN A 112 -21.80 11.23 24.48
C ASN A 112 -20.89 10.00 24.24
N THR A 113 -20.09 9.62 25.24
CA THR A 113 -19.05 8.58 25.12
C THR A 113 -19.59 7.20 24.80
N PHE A 114 -20.81 6.83 25.25
CA PHE A 114 -21.36 5.50 24.98
C PHE A 114 -21.65 5.27 23.48
N PHE A 115 -22.17 6.30 22.78
CA PHE A 115 -22.40 6.23 21.33
C PHE A 115 -21.12 6.42 20.51
N GLY A 116 -20.18 7.25 20.96
CA GLY A 116 -18.87 7.41 20.32
C GLY A 116 -18.03 6.13 20.39
N LEU A 117 -18.02 5.44 21.53
CA LEU A 117 -17.31 4.17 21.71
C LEU A 117 -17.95 3.03 20.89
N LEU A 118 -19.28 3.05 20.71
CA LEU A 118 -19.99 2.09 19.85
C LEU A 118 -19.68 2.31 18.36
N ASN A 119 -19.59 3.57 17.91
CA ASN A 119 -19.23 3.89 16.53
C ASN A 119 -17.74 3.65 16.21
N HIS A 120 -16.87 3.62 17.23
CA HIS A 120 -15.44 3.31 17.06
C HIS A 120 -15.12 1.81 17.14
N THR A 121 -16.02 0.99 17.70
CA THR A 121 -15.88 -0.47 17.74
C THR A 121 -16.49 -1.18 16.54
N LEU A 122 -17.34 -0.49 15.77
CA LEU A 122 -17.85 -0.98 14.49
C LEU A 122 -16.96 -0.43 13.36
N PRO A 123 -16.28 -1.28 12.57
CA PRO A 123 -15.49 -0.83 11.42
C PRO A 123 -16.46 -0.30 10.37
N SER A 124 -16.77 1.00 10.40
CA SER A 124 -17.80 1.56 9.53
C SER A 124 -17.38 1.61 8.05
N GLU A 125 -16.09 1.50 7.76
CA GLU A 125 -15.57 1.47 6.40
C GLU A 125 -14.49 0.39 6.27
N ALA A 126 -14.66 -0.50 5.28
CA ALA A 126 -13.64 -1.46 4.90
C ALA A 126 -12.36 -0.72 4.43
N THR A 127 -11.19 -1.27 4.73
CA THR A 127 -9.91 -0.72 4.27
C THR A 127 -9.85 -0.65 2.74
N ASP A 128 -9.18 0.39 2.25
CA ASP A 128 -8.88 0.57 0.84
C ASP A 128 -7.38 0.35 0.54
N ASN A 129 -6.66 -0.26 1.48
CA ASN A 129 -5.27 -0.67 1.31
C ASN A 129 -5.16 -1.85 0.31
N ALA A 130 -5.12 -1.51 -0.97
CA ALA A 130 -5.03 -2.47 -2.07
C ALA A 130 -3.60 -3.04 -2.25
N SER A 131 -3.12 -3.84 -1.29
CA SER A 131 -1.74 -4.35 -1.19
C SER A 131 -1.51 -5.74 -1.80
N VAL A 132 -2.53 -6.37 -2.39
CA VAL A 132 -2.48 -7.80 -2.74
C VAL A 132 -2.06 -8.03 -4.19
N SER A 133 -2.83 -7.53 -5.16
CA SER A 133 -2.64 -7.91 -6.57
C SER A 133 -2.88 -6.78 -7.56
N PHE A 134 -2.36 -6.97 -8.78
CA PHE A 134 -2.71 -6.20 -9.96
C PHE A 134 -3.72 -6.98 -10.81
N VAL A 135 -4.74 -6.30 -11.30
CA VAL A 135 -5.74 -6.84 -12.21
C VAL A 135 -5.84 -5.96 -13.45
N LYS A 136 -5.89 -6.58 -14.63
CA LYS A 136 -6.16 -5.87 -15.88
C LYS A 136 -7.62 -6.06 -16.27
N TYR A 137 -8.34 -4.96 -16.48
CA TYR A 137 -9.74 -5.00 -16.90
C TYR A 137 -9.98 -3.94 -17.98
N LYS A 138 -10.49 -4.38 -19.14
CA LYS A 138 -10.79 -3.51 -20.30
C LYS A 138 -9.65 -2.57 -20.73
N GLY A 139 -8.40 -3.00 -20.55
CA GLY A 139 -7.21 -2.22 -20.90
C GLY A 139 -6.66 -1.35 -19.76
N ASP A 140 -7.43 -1.14 -18.70
CA ASP A 140 -6.98 -0.44 -17.50
C ASP A 140 -6.33 -1.40 -16.50
N CYS A 141 -5.42 -0.85 -15.70
CA CYS A 141 -4.73 -1.57 -14.63
C CYS A 141 -5.28 -1.13 -13.28
N PHE A 142 -5.67 -2.10 -12.46
CA PHE A 142 -6.20 -1.90 -11.12
C PHE A 142 -5.34 -2.62 -10.10
N VAL A 143 -5.32 -2.10 -8.88
CA VAL A 143 -4.77 -2.79 -7.71
C VAL A 143 -5.89 -3.10 -6.74
N THR A 144 -5.81 -4.26 -6.11
CA THR A 144 -6.88 -4.80 -5.27
C THR A 144 -6.35 -5.33 -3.93
N THR A 145 -7.26 -5.40 -2.97
CA THR A 145 -7.18 -6.26 -1.78
C THR A 145 -8.44 -7.12 -1.73
N GLU A 146 -8.78 -7.72 -0.60
CA GLU A 146 -9.96 -8.56 -0.41
C GLU A 146 -11.23 -7.76 -0.04
N THR A 147 -11.18 -6.43 -0.13
CA THR A 147 -12.33 -5.55 0.06
C THR A 147 -12.98 -5.19 -1.27
N ASN A 148 -14.09 -4.48 -1.20
CA ASN A 148 -14.82 -3.94 -2.35
C ASN A 148 -14.10 -2.77 -3.04
N TYR A 149 -12.98 -2.27 -2.51
CA TYR A 149 -12.27 -1.13 -3.11
C TYR A 149 -11.11 -1.56 -3.99
N MET A 150 -11.03 -0.95 -5.16
CA MET A 150 -9.94 -1.08 -6.12
C MET A 150 -9.42 0.31 -6.51
N TYR A 151 -8.15 0.40 -6.87
CA TYR A 151 -7.59 1.64 -7.40
C TYR A 151 -7.10 1.44 -8.82
N ARG A 152 -7.53 2.32 -9.73
CA ARG A 152 -6.90 2.42 -11.06
C ARG A 152 -5.51 3.03 -10.91
N VAL A 153 -4.53 2.44 -11.57
CA VAL A 153 -3.14 2.88 -11.53
C VAL A 153 -2.55 2.98 -12.92
N GLY A 154 -1.65 3.96 -13.11
CA GLY A 154 -0.88 4.08 -14.34
C GLY A 154 0.16 2.95 -14.42
N PRO A 155 0.13 2.06 -15.44
CA PRO A 155 1.07 0.93 -15.51
C PRO A 155 2.51 1.36 -15.75
N GLU A 156 2.74 2.57 -16.27
CA GLU A 156 4.06 3.14 -16.49
C GLU A 156 4.50 4.09 -15.38
N SER A 157 3.63 4.97 -14.87
CA SER A 157 3.99 5.94 -13.81
C SER A 157 3.82 5.41 -12.39
N LEU A 158 3.09 4.30 -12.20
CA LEU A 158 2.61 3.80 -10.90
C LEU A 158 1.76 4.82 -10.12
N GLU A 159 1.25 5.86 -10.79
CA GLU A 159 0.41 6.86 -10.14
C GLU A 159 -0.97 6.31 -9.84
N THR A 160 -1.43 6.57 -8.63
CA THR A 160 -2.80 6.31 -8.20
C THR A 160 -3.73 7.30 -8.89
N ARG A 161 -4.79 6.79 -9.54
CA ARG A 161 -5.78 7.61 -10.26
C ARG A 161 -7.11 7.63 -9.51
N ASP A 162 -7.98 6.68 -9.86
CA ASP A 162 -9.37 6.65 -9.41
C ASP A 162 -9.58 5.50 -8.41
N LYS A 163 -10.36 5.76 -7.35
CA LYS A 163 -10.92 4.72 -6.48
C LYS A 163 -12.21 4.20 -7.10
N VAL A 164 -12.35 2.88 -7.17
CA VAL A 164 -13.51 2.18 -7.76
C VAL A 164 -14.02 1.17 -6.74
N GLN A 165 -15.34 0.97 -6.73
CA GLN A 165 -16.05 0.01 -5.88
C GLN A 165 -16.92 -0.91 -6.75
#